data_AF-A0A800HAV9-F1
#
_entry.id   AF-A0A800HAV9-F1
#
_cell.length_a   1.000
_cell.length_b   1.000
_cell.length_c   1.000
_cell.angle_alpha   90.00
_cell.angle_beta   90.00
_cell.angle_gamma   90.00
#
_symmetry.space_group_name_H-M   'P 1'
#
loop_
_entity.id
_entity.type
_entity.pdbx_description
1 polymer ?
#
loop_
_entity_poly.entity_id
_entity_poly.type
_entity_poly.pdbx_seq_one_letter_code
_entity_poly.pdbx_strand_id
1 'polypeptide(L)'
;MKQILQVVLIMDITRLNIYKRLRDFKVPSSVLDEIFSNDKDLNLLEDAFSALVDDGFSEDESAENISKMILKELDIDPDQSFTEEK
;
A
#
# COMPACT_ATOMS: atom_id res chain seq x y z
N MET A 1 -0.15 23.68 17.15
CA MET A 1 -1.44 23.10 16.71
C MET A 1 -1.59 23.05 15.19
N LYS A 2 -1.43 24.16 14.45
CA LYS A 2 -1.61 24.17 12.98
C LYS A 2 -0.66 23.23 12.21
N GLN A 3 0.60 23.10 12.65
CA GLN A 3 1.58 22.23 12.00
C GLN A 3 1.33 20.74 12.23
N ILE A 4 0.90 20.35 13.43
CA ILE A 4 0.55 18.95 13.75
C ILE A 4 -0.66 18.50 12.91
N LEU A 5 -1.67 19.36 12.78
CA LEU A 5 -2.84 19.07 11.97
C LEU A 5 -2.49 18.90 10.48
N GLN A 6 -1.55 19.68 9.95
CA GLN A 6 -1.07 19.53 8.58
C GLN A 6 -0.33 18.20 8.37
N VAL A 7 0.54 17.80 9.31
CA VAL A 7 1.29 16.54 9.21
C VAL A 7 0.34 15.34 9.22
N VAL A 8 -0.67 15.34 10.10
CA VAL A 8 -1.67 14.27 10.15
C VAL A 8 -2.44 14.15 8.83
N LEU A 9 -2.92 15.28 8.28
CA LEU A 9 -3.63 15.29 6.99
C LEU A 9 -2.76 14.79 5.82
N ILE A 10 -1.48 15.15 5.80
CA ILE A 10 -0.56 14.69 4.76
C ILE A 10 -0.36 13.17 4.86
N MET A 11 -0.22 12.64 6.08
CA MET A 11 -0.03 11.22 6.32
C MET A 11 -1.25 10.40 5.86
N ASP A 12 -2.48 10.87 6.13
CA ASP A 12 -3.70 10.25 5.62
C ASP A 12 -3.76 10.22 4.08
N ILE A 13 -3.33 11.30 3.41
CA ILE A 13 -3.30 11.37 1.94
C ILE A 13 -2.28 10.38 1.37
N THR A 14 -1.09 10.29 1.97
CA THR A 14 -0.05 9.34 1.54
C THR A 14 -0.55 7.91 1.65
N ARG A 15 -1.15 7.54 2.79
CA ARG A 15 -1.75 6.21 3.01
C ARG A 15 -2.81 5.88 1.97
N LEU A 16 -3.73 6.81 1.71
CA LEU A 16 -4.78 6.64 0.72
C LEU A 16 -4.21 6.43 -0.70
N ASN A 17 -3.14 7.13 -1.04
CA ASN A 17 -2.49 7.00 -2.33
C ASN A 17 -1.79 5.63 -2.48
N ILE A 18 -1.08 5.17 -1.45
CA ILE A 18 -0.47 3.83 -1.43
C ILE A 18 -1.56 2.76 -1.57
N TYR A 19 -2.64 2.85 -0.79
CA TYR A 19 -3.76 1.91 -0.84
C TYR A 19 -4.33 1.78 -2.27
N LYS A 20 -4.61 2.91 -2.93
CA LYS A 20 -5.16 2.92 -4.29
C LYS A 20 -4.21 2.26 -5.29
N ARG A 21 -2.92 2.59 -5.22
CA ARG A 21 -1.93 2.03 -6.14
C ARG A 21 -1.76 0.54 -5.97
N LEU A 22 -1.68 0.04 -4.74
CA LEU A 22 -1.60 -1.41 -4.50
C LEU A 22 -2.84 -2.14 -5.03
N ARG A 23 -4.04 -1.54 -4.89
CA ARG A 23 -5.26 -2.07 -5.51
C ARG A 23 -5.19 -2.07 -7.04
N ASP A 24 -4.66 -1.01 -7.65
CA ASP A 24 -4.46 -0.93 -9.10
C ASP A 24 -3.52 -2.06 -9.60
N PHE A 25 -2.55 -2.46 -8.77
CA PHE A 25 -1.69 -3.63 -8.99
C PHE A 25 -2.24 -4.95 -8.45
N LYS A 26 -3.57 -5.09 -8.36
CA LYS A 26 -4.28 -6.36 -8.09
C LYS A 26 -4.11 -6.93 -6.68
N VAL A 27 -3.60 -6.17 -5.72
CA VAL A 27 -3.67 -6.59 -4.31
C VAL A 27 -5.14 -6.58 -3.86
N PRO A 28 -5.69 -7.70 -3.36
CA PRO A 28 -7.08 -7.76 -2.91
C PRO A 28 -7.36 -6.77 -1.78
N SER A 29 -8.57 -6.19 -1.75
CA SER A 29 -8.94 -5.25 -0.69
C SER A 29 -8.90 -5.88 0.70
N SER A 30 -9.23 -7.17 0.82
CA SER A 30 -9.13 -7.89 2.10
C SER A 30 -7.71 -7.92 2.66
N VAL A 31 -6.69 -8.08 1.81
CA VAL A 31 -5.28 -8.03 2.19
C VAL A 31 -4.87 -6.61 2.57
N LEU A 32 -5.33 -5.61 1.81
CA LEU A 32 -5.06 -4.22 2.13
C LEU A 32 -5.71 -3.81 3.46
N ASP A 33 -6.95 -4.22 3.72
CA ASP A 33 -7.67 -3.94 4.96
C ASP A 33 -6.92 -4.55 6.16
N GLU A 34 -6.36 -5.75 6.02
CA GLU A 34 -5.53 -6.38 7.05
C GLU A 34 -4.25 -5.57 7.31
N ILE A 35 -3.51 -5.21 6.26
CA ILE A 35 -2.26 -4.43 6.38
C ILE A 35 -2.53 -3.05 7.01
N PHE A 36 -3.55 -2.34 6.54
CA PHE A 36 -3.85 -0.97 6.97
C PHE A 36 -4.55 -0.90 8.34
N SER A 37 -5.08 -2.02 8.85
CA SER A 37 -5.65 -2.10 10.20
C SER A 37 -4.64 -2.52 11.26
N ASN A 38 -3.43 -2.96 10.87
CA ASN A 38 -2.35 -3.30 11.76
C ASN A 38 -1.22 -2.25 11.70
N ASP A 39 -1.03 -1.50 12.79
CA ASP A 39 0.01 -0.45 12.86
C ASP A 39 1.42 -0.96 12.50
N LYS A 40 1.77 -2.21 12.83
CA LYS A 40 3.10 -2.76 12.52
C LYS A 40 3.27 -3.01 11.03
N ASP A 41 2.26 -3.60 10.40
CA ASP A 41 2.30 -3.95 8.98
C ASP A 41 2.18 -2.68 8.13
N LEU A 42 1.35 -1.73 8.56
CA LEU A 42 1.25 -0.42 7.95
C LEU A 42 2.57 0.35 8.02
N ASN A 43 3.21 0.42 9.19
CA ASN A 43 4.51 1.12 9.31
C ASN A 43 5.59 0.44 8.43
N LEU A 44 5.62 -0.89 8.39
CA LEU A 44 6.55 -1.62 7.51
C LEU A 44 6.30 -1.32 6.03
N LEU A 45 5.03 -1.25 5.62
CA LEU A 45 4.64 -0.87 4.27
C LEU A 45 5.06 0.57 3.95
N GLU A 46 4.83 1.52 4.86
CA GLU A 46 5.23 2.92 4.71
C GLU A 46 6.76 3.05 4.59
N ASP A 47 7.52 2.35 5.43
CA ASP A 47 8.98 2.34 5.41
C ASP A 47 9.51 1.74 4.09
N ALA A 48 8.97 0.62 3.65
CA ALA A 48 9.36 -0.02 2.40
C ALA A 48 9.02 0.86 1.18
N PHE A 49 7.85 1.49 1.18
CA PHE A 49 7.43 2.39 0.12
C PHE A 49 8.34 3.64 0.06
N SER A 50 8.60 4.26 1.22
CA SER A 50 9.50 5.41 1.29
C SER A 50 10.91 5.06 0.83
N ALA A 51 11.44 3.90 1.22
CA ALA A 51 12.78 3.46 0.82
C ALA A 51 12.91 3.33 -0.70
N LEU A 52 11.90 2.79 -1.40
CA LEU A 52 11.91 2.70 -2.86
C LEU A 52 11.85 4.09 -3.52
N VAL A 53 11.01 4.98 -3.01
CA VAL A 53 10.95 6.36 -3.52
C VAL A 53 12.28 7.09 -3.30
N ASP A 54 12.91 6.91 -2.14
CA ASP A 54 14.21 7.49 -1.80
C ASP A 54 15.35 6.92 -2.66
N ASP A 55 15.24 5.65 -3.07
CA ASP A 55 16.14 4.99 -4.04
C ASP A 55 15.91 5.45 -5.50
N GLY A 56 14.93 6.32 -5.73
CA GLY A 56 14.67 6.96 -7.03
C GLY A 56 13.61 6.28 -7.87
N PHE A 57 12.88 5.30 -7.35
CA PHE A 57 11.72 4.73 -8.01
C PHE A 57 10.54 5.72 -7.97
N SER A 58 9.71 5.71 -9.00
CA SER A 58 8.43 6.42 -8.95
C SER A 58 7.47 5.78 -7.94
N GLU A 59 6.46 6.54 -7.49
CA GLU A 59 5.42 6.01 -6.59
C GLU A 59 4.69 4.80 -7.20
N ASP A 60 4.52 4.79 -8.52
CA ASP A 60 3.84 3.70 -9.24
C ASP A 60 4.75 2.47 -9.33
N GLU A 61 6.04 2.63 -9.68
CA GLU A 61 7.01 1.54 -9.67
C GLU A 61 7.20 0.95 -8.26
N SER A 62 7.18 1.81 -7.24
CA SER A 62 7.28 1.40 -5.83
C SER A 62 6.09 0.51 -5.46
N ALA A 63 4.86 0.94 -5.79
CA ALA A 63 3.66 0.17 -5.56
C ALA A 63 3.64 -1.14 -6.38
N GLU A 64 4.14 -1.15 -7.61
CA GLU A 64 4.24 -2.36 -8.43
C GLU A 64 5.21 -3.39 -7.83
N ASN A 65 6.34 -2.95 -7.29
CA ASN A 65 7.30 -3.85 -6.65
C ASN A 65 6.74 -4.44 -5.36
N ILE A 66 6.12 -3.60 -4.53
CA ILE A 66 5.52 -4.03 -3.27
C ILE A 66 4.35 -4.99 -3.51
N SER A 67 3.47 -4.72 -4.49
CA SER A 67 2.36 -5.62 -4.81
C SER A 67 2.83 -7.01 -5.21
N LYS A 68 3.89 -7.11 -6.05
CA LYS A 68 4.51 -8.39 -6.40
C LYS A 68 5.03 -9.14 -5.18
N MET A 69 5.63 -8.44 -4.21
CA MET A 69 6.10 -9.05 -2.97
C MET A 69 4.94 -9.58 -2.13
N ILE A 70 3.89 -8.78 -1.92
CA ILE A 70 2.70 -9.17 -1.15
C ILE A 70 2.03 -10.40 -1.78
N LEU A 71 1.77 -10.35 -3.08
CA LEU A 71 1.10 -11.45 -3.80
C LEU A 71 1.93 -12.74 -3.75
N LYS A 72 3.26 -12.63 -3.89
CA LYS A 72 4.17 -13.77 -3.80
C LYS A 72 4.21 -14.37 -2.40
N GLU A 73 4.26 -13.55 -1.35
CA GLU A 73 4.32 -14.02 0.04
C GLU A 73 3.04 -14.75 0.44
N LEU A 74 1.90 -14.29 -0.06
CA LEU A 74 0.58 -14.85 0.23
C LEU A 74 0.15 -15.96 -0.73
N ASP A 75 1.00 -16.33 -1.70
CA ASP A 75 0.70 -17.30 -2.78
C ASP A 75 -0.60 -16.96 -3.53
N ILE A 76 -0.85 -15.66 -3.72
CA ILE A 76 -2.04 -15.14 -4.41
C ILE A 76 -1.72 -15.01 -5.89
N ASP A 77 -2.47 -15.72 -6.71
CA ASP A 77 -2.42 -15.57 -8.16
C ASP A 77 -3.14 -14.26 -8.58
N PRO A 78 -2.48 -13.35 -9.32
CA PRO A 78 -3.07 -12.07 -9.71
C PRO A 78 -4.30 -12.21 -10.64
N ASP A 79 -4.43 -13.33 -11.36
CA ASP A 79 -5.60 -13.64 -12.21
C ASP A 79 -6.78 -14.22 -11.42
N GLN A 80 -6.60 -14.60 -10.14
CA GLN A 80 -7.69 -14.98 -9.22
C GLN A 80 -8.38 -13.77 -8.56
N SER A 81 -7.98 -12.53 -8.91
CA SER A 81 -8.54 -11.28 -8.36
C SER A 81 -9.93 -10.92 -8.90
N PHE A 82 -10.88 -11.86 -8.87
CA PHE A 82 -12.29 -11.56 -9.15
C PHE A 82 -13.24 -12.35 -8.25
N THR A 83 -13.51 -11.79 -7.08
CA THR A 83 -14.88 -11.77 -6.53
C THR A 83 -15.01 -10.54 -5.63
N GLU A 84 -15.29 -9.39 -6.25
CA GLU A 84 -16.04 -8.34 -5.57
C GLU A 84 -17.47 -8.91 -5.38
N GLU A 85 -17.81 -9.37 -4.17
CA GLU A 85 -19.20 -9.65 -3.83
C GLU A 85 -20.04 -8.36 -3.96
N LYS A 86 -21.19 -8.51 -4.62
CA LYS A 86 -22.17 -7.47 -4.97
C LYS A 86 -22.77 -6.75 -3.78
#